data_AF-A0A392NH69-F1
#
_entry.id   AF-A0A392NH69-F1
#
_cell.length_a   1.000
_cell.length_b   1.000
_cell.length_c   1.000
_cell.angle_alpha   90.00
_cell.angle_beta   90.00
_cell.angle_gamma   90.00
#
_symmetry.space_group_name_H-M   'P 1'
#
loop_
_entity.id
_entity.type
_entity.pdbx_description
1 polymer ?
#
loop_
_entity_poly.entity_id
_entity_poly.type
_entity_poly.pdbx_seq_one_letter_code
_entity_poly.pdbx_strand_id
1 'polypeptide(L)'
;RLPYSIRILLESAIRNCDNFQVTKEDVEKIIDWEKTAVKQVEIPFKPARVLLQDFTGVPAVVDLACMRDAMNKLGSDSNKINPL
;
A
#
# COMPACT_ATOMS: atom_id res chain seq x y z
N ARG A 1 -1.88 -25.64 1.56
CA ARG A 1 -1.45 -25.25 2.94
C ARG A 1 -0.63 -23.98 2.83
N LEU A 2 -1.10 -22.83 3.33
CA LEU A 2 -0.40 -21.55 3.12
C LEU A 2 0.91 -21.42 3.94
N PRO A 3 2.03 -21.05 3.30
CA PRO A 3 3.26 -20.65 3.99
C PRO A 3 3.01 -19.47 4.94
N TYR A 4 3.79 -19.37 6.01
CA TYR A 4 3.59 -18.33 7.03
C TYR A 4 3.72 -16.91 6.45
N SER A 5 4.67 -16.69 5.55
CA SER A 5 4.82 -15.42 4.82
C SER A 5 3.57 -15.02 4.04
N ILE A 6 2.90 -15.97 3.38
CA ILE A 6 1.66 -15.73 2.62
C ILE A 6 0.49 -15.42 3.55
N ARG A 7 0.47 -15.97 4.77
CA ARG A 7 -0.55 -15.62 5.77
C ARG A 7 -0.49 -14.15 6.18
N ILE A 8 0.71 -13.55 6.23
CA ILE A 8 0.88 -12.12 6.53
C ILE A 8 0.31 -11.28 5.38
N LEU A 9 0.56 -11.68 4.12
CA LEU A 9 -0.02 -11.01 2.96
C LEU A 9 -1.55 -11.11 2.96
N LEU A 10 -2.07 -12.31 3.27
CA LEU A 10 -3.51 -12.55 3.35
C LEU A 10 -4.18 -11.71 4.45
N GLU A 11 -3.59 -11.62 5.65
CA GLU A 11 -4.10 -10.76 6.71
C GLU A 11 -4.16 -9.30 6.27
N SER A 12 -3.06 -8.79 5.67
CA SER A 12 -3.00 -7.41 5.22
C SER A 12 -4.04 -7.13 4.13
N ALA A 13 -4.24 -8.05 3.19
CA ALA A 13 -5.25 -7.91 2.15
C ALA A 13 -6.68 -7.91 2.72
N ILE A 14 -6.99 -8.81 3.66
CA ILE A 14 -8.31 -8.87 4.30
C ILE A 14 -8.58 -7.60 5.11
N ARG A 15 -7.61 -7.14 5.91
CA ARG A 15 -7.74 -5.95 6.76
C ARG A 15 -7.93 -4.66 5.97
N ASN A 16 -7.34 -4.56 4.78
CA ASN A 16 -7.40 -3.37 3.92
C ASN A 16 -8.35 -3.53 2.74
N CYS A 17 -9.25 -4.53 2.75
CA CYS A 17 -10.23 -4.75 1.69
C CYS A 17 -11.23 -3.59 1.64
N ASP A 18 -11.06 -2.71 0.66
CA ASP A 18 -11.86 -1.50 0.45
C ASP A 18 -12.62 -1.52 -0.89
N ASN A 19 -12.54 -2.62 -1.65
CA ASN A 19 -13.09 -2.79 -2.99
C ASN A 19 -12.60 -1.76 -4.01
N PHE A 20 -11.50 -1.06 -3.73
CA PHE A 20 -10.90 -0.10 -4.64
C PHE A 20 -9.41 -0.35 -4.84
N GLN A 21 -8.61 -0.26 -3.77
CA GLN A 21 -7.17 -0.61 -3.81
C GLN A 21 -6.95 -2.10 -3.58
N VAL A 22 -7.78 -2.71 -2.73
CA VAL A 22 -7.75 -4.14 -2.46
C VAL A 22 -9.14 -4.70 -2.69
N THR A 23 -9.25 -5.55 -3.70
CA THR A 23 -10.52 -6.18 -4.09
C THR A 23 -10.70 -7.54 -3.44
N LYS A 24 -11.94 -8.03 -3.38
CA LYS A 24 -12.22 -9.38 -2.88
C LYS A 24 -11.55 -10.45 -3.74
N GLU A 25 -11.49 -10.22 -5.04
CA GLU A 25 -10.80 -11.09 -6.00
C GLU A 25 -9.31 -11.20 -5.67
N ASP A 26 -8.68 -10.12 -5.19
CA ASP A 26 -7.28 -10.15 -4.77
C ASP A 26 -7.05 -11.00 -3.53
N VAL A 27 -7.98 -10.96 -2.57
CA VAL A 27 -7.95 -11.85 -1.40
C VAL A 27 -8.08 -13.31 -1.83
N GLU A 28 -8.99 -13.62 -2.76
CA GLU A 28 -9.18 -14.98 -3.29
C GLU A 28 -7.93 -15.48 -4.03
N LYS A 29 -7.25 -14.61 -4.80
CA LYS A 29 -5.97 -14.94 -5.47
C LYS A 29 -4.88 -15.32 -4.47
N ILE A 30 -4.82 -14.66 -3.30
CA ILE A 30 -3.85 -14.97 -2.23
C ILE A 30 -4.21 -16.27 -1.52
N ILE A 31 -5.50 -16.57 -1.35
CA ILE A 31 -5.95 -17.85 -0.80
C ILE A 31 -5.56 -19.01 -1.74
N ASP A 32 -5.71 -18.85 -3.05
CA ASP A 32 -5.31 -19.84 -4.08
C ASP A 32 -3.83 -19.73 -4.50
N TRP A 33 -2.97 -19.27 -3.58
CA TRP A 33 -1.53 -19.00 -3.82
C TRP A 33 -0.79 -20.13 -4.56
N GLU A 34 -1.10 -21.40 -4.26
CA GLU A 34 -0.43 -22.55 -4.90
C GLU A 34 -0.62 -22.56 -6.44
N LYS A 35 -1.76 -22.07 -6.94
CA LYS A 35 -2.02 -21.96 -8.39
C LYS A 35 -1.65 -20.61 -8.97
N THR A 36 -1.86 -19.53 -8.21
CA THR A 36 -1.62 -18.17 -8.68
C THR A 36 -0.13 -17.82 -8.74
N ALA A 37 0.69 -18.40 -7.87
CA ALA A 37 2.15 -18.21 -7.89
C ALA A 37 2.79 -18.67 -9.21
N VAL A 38 2.35 -19.80 -9.76
CA VAL A 38 2.85 -20.31 -11.05
C VAL A 38 2.48 -19.38 -12.22
N LYS A 39 1.34 -18.71 -12.10
CA LYS A 39 0.82 -17.77 -13.10
C LYS A 39 1.35 -16.34 -12.93
N GLN A 40 2.21 -16.10 -11.94
CA GLN A 40 2.77 -14.77 -11.64
C GLN A 40 1.70 -13.68 -11.53
N VAL A 41 0.60 -13.99 -10.84
CA VAL A 41 -0.50 -13.03 -10.67
C VAL A 41 -0.07 -11.93 -9.71
N GLU A 42 -0.33 -10.68 -10.09
CA GLU A 42 -0.08 -9.51 -9.24
C GLU A 42 -1.08 -9.45 -8.07
N ILE A 43 -0.58 -9.06 -6.91
CA ILE A 43 -1.37 -8.89 -5.68
C ILE A 43 -1.00 -7.56 -5.01
N PRO A 44 -1.99 -6.83 -4.45
CA PRO A 44 -1.72 -5.63 -3.67
C PRO A 44 -1.11 -6.00 -2.32
N PHE A 45 -0.14 -5.21 -1.85
CA PHE A 45 0.41 -5.33 -0.50
C PHE A 45 0.52 -3.96 0.16
N LYS A 46 -0.21 -3.78 1.26
CA LYS A 46 -0.16 -2.57 2.07
C LYS A 46 0.66 -2.83 3.34
N PRO A 47 1.94 -2.41 3.40
CA PRO A 47 2.76 -2.60 4.57
C PRO A 47 2.23 -1.77 5.76
N ALA A 48 2.54 -2.21 6.98
CA ALA A 48 2.09 -1.52 8.19
C ALA A 48 2.86 -0.23 8.49
N ARG A 49 4.10 -0.10 7.98
CA ARG A 49 4.96 1.08 8.15
C ARG A 49 6.03 1.12 7.07
N VAL A 50 6.56 2.32 6.83
CA VAL A 50 7.71 2.56 5.95
C VAL A 50 8.89 3.02 6.80
N LEU A 51 10.08 2.49 6.50
CA LEU A 51 11.34 2.95 7.08
C LEU A 51 12.15 3.64 5.99
N LEU A 52 12.65 4.84 6.26
CA LEU A 52 13.52 5.60 5.38
C LEU A 52 14.90 5.68 6.03
N GLN A 53 15.93 5.19 5.34
CA GLN A 53 17.30 5.21 5.83
C GLN A 53 17.97 6.54 5.49
N ASP A 54 18.59 7.20 6.46
CA ASP A 54 19.37 8.45 6.32
C ASP A 54 18.72 9.45 5.33
N PHE A 55 19.31 9.64 4.15
CA PHE A 55 18.85 10.61 3.15
C PHE A 55 17.88 10.05 2.10
N THR A 56 17.59 8.75 2.12
CA THR A 56 16.63 8.13 1.16
C THR A 56 15.21 8.67 1.31
N GLY A 57 14.88 9.23 2.48
CA GLY A 57 13.60 9.87 2.74
C GLY A 57 13.50 11.33 2.30
N VAL A 58 14.63 12.00 2.01
CA VAL A 58 14.63 13.44 1.70
C VAL A 58 13.77 13.75 0.47
N PRO A 59 13.88 13.04 -0.67
CA PRO A 59 13.01 13.31 -1.82
C PRO A 59 11.52 13.14 -1.49
N ALA A 60 11.16 12.10 -0.74
CA ALA A 60 9.76 11.85 -0.36
C ALA A 60 9.19 12.95 0.56
N VAL A 61 10.01 13.49 1.47
CA VAL A 61 9.62 14.62 2.33
C VAL A 61 9.48 15.90 1.51
N VAL A 62 10.35 16.11 0.53
CA VAL A 62 10.25 17.25 -0.41
C VAL A 62 8.97 17.14 -1.25
N ASP A 63 8.62 15.95 -1.74
CA ASP A 63 7.36 15.73 -2.47
C ASP A 63 6.14 16.06 -1.60
N LEU A 64 6.12 15.63 -0.33
CA LEU A 64 5.06 15.99 0.62
C LEU A 64 4.96 17.51 0.81
N ALA A 65 6.09 18.22 0.89
CA ALA A 65 6.13 19.67 1.00
C ALA A 65 5.57 20.35 -0.26
N CYS A 66 5.96 19.88 -1.46
CA CYS A 66 5.46 20.37 -2.73
C CYS A 66 3.95 20.14 -2.89
N MET A 67 3.44 18.97 -2.48
CA MET A 67 2.01 18.67 -2.51
C MET A 67 1.22 19.56 -1.55
N ARG A 68 1.76 19.89 -0.36
CA ARG A 68 1.13 20.85 0.56
C ARG A 68 1.07 22.25 -0.02
N ASP A 69 2.13 22.72 -0.67
CA ASP A 69 2.15 24.01 -1.36
C ASP A 69 1.14 24.05 -2.52
N ALA A 70 1.07 22.98 -3.31
CA ALA A 70 0.08 22.85 -4.37
C ALA A 70 -1.37 22.87 -3.85
N MET A 71 -1.66 22.18 -2.75
CA MET A 71 -2.98 22.19 -2.10
C MET A 71 -3.39 23.59 -1.62
N ASN A 72 -2.44 24.33 -1.01
CA ASN A 72 -2.68 25.71 -0.59
C ASN A 72 -2.98 26.62 -1.78
N LYS A 73 -2.23 26.48 -2.89
CA LYS A 73 -2.48 27.24 -4.14
C LYS A 73 -3.86 26.96 -4.73
N LEU A 74 -4.38 25.75 -4.55
CA LEU A 74 -5.72 25.34 -4.96
C LEU A 74 -6.82 25.73 -3.94
N GLY A 75 -6.47 26.45 -2.86
CA GLY A 75 -7.42 26.86 -1.82
C GLY A 75 -7.95 25.70 -0.96
N SER A 76 -7.28 24.56 -0.98
CA SER A 76 -7.66 23.37 -0.22
C SER A 76 -6.81 23.20 1.04
N ASP A 77 -7.30 22.41 2.00
CA ASP A 77 -6.59 22.16 3.26
C ASP A 77 -5.34 21.31 3.04
N SER A 78 -4.16 21.92 3.22
CA SER A 78 -2.86 21.24 3.11
C SER A 78 -2.60 20.22 4.23
N ASN A 79 -3.33 20.29 5.35
CA ASN A 79 -3.22 19.28 6.42
C ASN A 79 -3.77 17.91 6.01
N LYS A 80 -4.46 17.81 4.88
CA LYS A 80 -4.84 16.51 4.30
C LYS A 80 -3.66 15.76 3.69
N ILE A 81 -2.55 16.43 3.40
CA ILE A 81 -1.33 15.80 2.89
C ILE A 81 -0.46 15.37 4.07
N ASN A 82 -0.65 14.12 4.48
CA ASN A 82 0.13 13.45 5.51
C ASN A 82 0.42 12.00 5.10
N PRO A 83 1.55 11.42 5.53
CA PRO A 83 1.76 9.98 5.44
C PRO A 83 0.61 9.21 6.10
N LEU A 84 0.19 8.10 5.47
CA LEU A 84 -0.89 7.23 5.92
C LEU A 84 -0.49 6.32 7.09
#